data_AF-A0A3N6M9L4-F1
#
_entry.id   AF-A0A3N6M9L4-F1
#
_cell.length_a   1.000
_cell.length_b   1.000
_cell.length_c   1.000
_cell.angle_alpha   90.00
_cell.angle_beta   90.00
_cell.angle_gamma   90.00
#
_symmetry.space_group_name_H-M   'P 1'
#
loop_
_entity.id
_entity.type
_entity.pdbx_description
1 polymer ?
#
loop_
_entity_poly.entity_id
_entity_poly.type
_entity_poly.pdbx_seq_one_letter_code
_entity_poly.pdbx_strand_id
1 'polypeptide(L)'
;MSESRAFCPRCGDPVAERSADEATAEGDDVASDPLRPGSEVELCDSCYFDDFDFVDAPDRIDVRVCARCGAVHRGRRWVDVGAEDYTDVAIDEVSDALAVHVDVADVAWQVEPEQVDENTIRMHCYFTGVVRGTPVDEEATVLVRIARQTCTRCGRIAGDYYASIVQIRAEGRTPASEETDRAKEIAHEIVADMVATGDRNAFVTEISEVDDGLNIKVSTNKIGKKIANKTVEEFGGTVTDAETLVTEDEDGNEVYRVTFAVRLPPYTSGDVIDLENDDGGPVLVRSARGNLKGVRVTTGERYEASYEEGTSPDARALGTRDDADETTVVTVEDENAVQILDPETYRATTVSRPDYFDPGSETVPVLKSRAGLHILPDDDV
;
A
#
# COMPACT_ATOMS: atom_id res chain seq x y z
N MET A 1 5.26 81.39 -5.95
CA MET A 1 4.64 80.06 -6.02
C MET A 1 5.23 79.29 -4.86
N SER A 2 4.46 79.13 -3.78
CA SER A 2 4.92 78.40 -2.60
C SER A 2 4.58 76.94 -2.83
N GLU A 3 5.59 76.12 -3.07
CA GLU A 3 5.44 74.65 -3.03
C GLU A 3 5.08 74.28 -1.59
N SER A 4 3.85 73.81 -1.38
CA SER A 4 3.42 73.21 -0.13
C SER A 4 4.06 71.83 -0.03
N ARG A 5 5.29 71.78 0.53
CA ARG A 5 5.96 70.51 0.88
C ARG A 5 5.25 69.90 2.08
N ALA A 6 4.87 68.63 1.96
CA ALA A 6 4.43 67.84 3.10
C ALA A 6 5.61 67.63 4.07
N PHE A 7 5.36 67.69 5.38
CA PHE A 7 6.37 67.51 6.42
C PHE A 7 6.01 66.29 7.27
N CYS A 8 7.02 65.49 7.59
CA CYS A 8 6.91 64.31 8.41
C CYS A 8 6.44 64.69 9.83
N PRO A 9 5.37 64.06 10.36
CA PRO A 9 4.83 64.37 11.68
C PRO A 9 5.74 63.93 12.84
N ARG A 10 6.69 63.02 12.59
CA ARG A 10 7.54 62.40 13.62
C ARG A 10 8.83 63.18 13.86
N CYS A 11 9.50 63.63 12.80
CA CYS A 11 10.77 64.37 12.88
C CYS A 11 10.70 65.80 12.34
N GLY A 12 9.65 66.17 11.59
CA GLY A 12 9.52 67.48 10.97
C GLY A 12 10.27 67.67 9.63
N ASP A 13 10.90 66.62 9.10
CA ASP A 13 11.62 66.68 7.81
C ASP A 13 10.66 66.70 6.60
N PRO A 14 11.05 67.33 5.47
CA PRO A 14 10.24 67.30 4.26
C PRO A 14 10.10 65.87 3.72
N VAL A 15 8.89 65.47 3.33
CA VAL A 15 8.64 64.19 2.65
C VAL A 15 9.00 64.33 1.17
N ALA A 16 9.63 63.32 0.59
CA ALA A 16 9.87 63.28 -0.85
C ALA A 16 8.53 63.25 -1.61
N GLU A 17 8.38 64.11 -2.62
CA GLU A 17 7.22 64.06 -3.52
C GLU A 17 7.28 62.76 -4.32
N ARG A 18 6.33 61.83 -4.10
CA ARG A 18 6.24 60.60 -4.89
C ARG A 18 6.09 60.98 -6.37
N SER A 19 6.92 60.40 -7.21
CA SER A 19 6.88 60.60 -8.66
C SER A 19 5.48 60.27 -9.20
N ALA A 20 4.97 61.09 -10.12
CA ALA A 20 3.60 61.04 -10.65
C ALA A 20 3.20 59.73 -11.39
N ASP A 21 4.08 58.72 -11.43
CA ASP A 21 3.84 57.42 -12.08
C ASP A 21 3.10 56.41 -11.17
N GLU A 22 3.04 56.61 -9.85
CA GLU A 22 2.30 55.72 -8.94
C GLU A 22 0.84 56.12 -8.72
N ALA A 23 0.46 57.37 -9.07
CA ALA A 23 -0.89 57.90 -8.87
C ALA A 23 -1.93 57.36 -9.87
N THR A 24 -1.53 56.57 -10.88
CA THR A 24 -2.44 56.05 -11.91
C THR A 24 -2.91 54.61 -11.71
N ALA A 25 -2.52 53.95 -10.60
CA ALA A 25 -2.98 52.58 -10.30
C ALA A 25 -4.11 52.50 -9.25
N GLU A 26 -4.51 53.62 -8.65
CA GLU A 26 -5.66 53.68 -7.74
C GLU A 26 -6.87 54.20 -8.50
N GLY A 27 -7.58 53.28 -9.15
CA GLY A 27 -8.92 53.57 -9.67
C GLY A 27 -9.86 53.92 -8.52
N ASP A 28 -10.66 54.97 -8.73
CA ASP A 28 -11.86 55.27 -7.95
C ASP A 28 -12.64 53.98 -7.65
N ASP A 29 -13.10 53.84 -6.40
CA ASP A 29 -13.93 52.76 -5.84
C ASP A 29 -13.22 51.56 -5.17
N VAL A 30 -12.32 51.80 -4.20
CA VAL A 30 -12.05 50.81 -3.14
C VAL A 30 -12.42 51.40 -1.78
N ALA A 31 -13.50 50.88 -1.20
CA ALA A 31 -13.93 51.17 0.16
C ALA A 31 -12.74 50.97 1.12
N SER A 32 -12.44 52.02 1.88
CA SER A 32 -11.43 52.04 2.93
C SER A 32 -11.68 50.92 3.95
N ASP A 33 -10.76 49.95 4.00
CA ASP A 33 -10.73 48.87 4.99
C ASP A 33 -10.46 49.46 6.39
N PRO A 34 -11.41 49.37 7.35
CA PRO A 34 -11.29 49.97 8.68
C PRO A 34 -10.20 49.33 9.56
N LEU A 35 -9.56 48.25 9.12
CA LEU A 35 -8.50 47.56 9.86
C LEU A 35 -7.08 48.03 9.50
N ARG A 36 -6.91 48.95 8.54
CA ARG A 36 -5.62 49.62 8.29
C ARG A 36 -5.32 50.65 9.38
N PRO A 37 -4.23 50.54 10.15
CA PRO A 37 -3.81 51.60 11.05
C PRO A 37 -3.26 52.79 10.23
N GLY A 38 -4.04 53.88 10.13
CA GLY A 38 -3.52 55.24 9.90
C GLY A 38 -3.11 55.63 8.46
N SER A 39 -4.05 55.61 7.51
CA SER A 39 -3.83 56.12 6.15
C SER A 39 -3.92 57.66 6.00
N GLU A 40 -3.26 58.47 6.84
CA GLU A 40 -3.26 59.94 6.67
C GLU A 40 -1.96 60.68 7.08
N VAL A 41 -0.83 60.01 7.31
CA VAL A 41 0.43 60.75 7.57
C VAL A 41 1.62 60.21 6.80
N GLU A 42 2.08 61.01 5.84
CA GLU A 42 3.31 60.74 5.11
C GLU A 42 4.52 60.91 6.02
N LEU A 43 5.07 59.80 6.52
CA LEU A 43 6.37 59.77 7.17
C LEU A 43 7.47 59.92 6.11
N CYS A 44 8.53 60.67 6.44
CA CYS A 44 9.76 60.63 5.66
C CYS A 44 10.39 59.23 5.71
N ASP A 45 11.24 58.91 4.74
CA ASP A 45 11.79 57.55 4.60
C ASP A 45 12.58 57.11 5.85
N SER A 46 13.33 58.02 6.49
CA SER A 46 14.04 57.66 7.73
C SER A 46 13.09 57.23 8.85
N CYS A 47 12.02 57.99 9.08
CA CYS A 47 11.05 57.68 10.13
C CYS A 47 10.14 56.49 9.79
N TYR A 48 10.00 56.16 8.51
CA TYR A 48 9.33 54.94 8.06
C TYR A 48 10.23 53.73 8.32
N PHE A 49 11.50 53.80 7.91
CA PHE A 49 12.45 52.70 8.07
C PHE A 49 12.84 52.42 9.52
N ASP A 50 12.73 53.40 10.42
CA ASP A 50 12.96 53.21 11.86
C ASP A 50 12.03 52.18 12.51
N ASP A 51 10.80 52.02 12.00
CA ASP A 51 9.81 51.05 12.51
C ASP A 51 9.44 49.99 11.44
N PHE A 52 10.23 49.87 10.37
CA PHE A 52 9.96 48.96 9.26
C PHE A 52 10.69 47.63 9.48
N ASP A 53 9.93 46.56 9.67
CA ASP A 53 10.44 45.18 9.64
C ASP A 53 10.20 44.61 8.24
N PHE A 54 11.28 44.21 7.55
CA PHE A 54 11.16 43.66 6.19
C PHE A 54 10.62 42.23 6.25
N VAL A 55 11.06 41.44 7.23
CA VAL A 55 10.72 40.03 7.36
C VAL A 55 10.19 39.72 8.76
N ASP A 56 9.12 38.93 8.83
CA ASP A 56 8.71 38.26 10.06
C ASP A 56 9.19 36.81 10.00
N ALA A 57 10.22 36.51 10.80
CA ALA A 57 10.87 35.22 10.88
C ALA A 57 10.86 34.68 12.31
N PRO A 58 10.38 33.45 12.56
CA PRO A 58 10.41 32.87 13.89
C PRO A 58 11.84 32.50 14.32
N ASP A 59 12.21 32.76 15.57
CA ASP A 59 13.53 32.37 16.11
C ASP A 59 13.79 30.86 16.08
N ARG A 60 12.72 30.06 16.17
CA ARG A 60 12.79 28.59 16.23
C ARG A 60 11.57 27.90 15.64
N ILE A 61 11.83 26.78 14.97
CA ILE A 61 10.82 25.86 14.44
C ILE A 61 11.10 24.44 14.96
N ASP A 62 10.07 23.77 15.49
CA ASP A 62 10.15 22.37 15.91
C ASP A 62 9.50 21.45 14.88
N VAL A 63 10.32 20.70 14.14
CA VAL A 63 9.85 19.72 13.15
C VAL A 63 9.74 18.36 13.81
N ARG A 64 8.51 17.84 13.91
CA ARG A 64 8.25 16.51 14.50
C ARG A 64 8.40 15.42 13.47
N VAL A 65 9.27 14.46 13.74
CA VAL A 65 9.61 13.36 12.82
C VAL A 65 9.40 12.02 13.50
N CYS A 66 8.85 11.04 12.77
CA CYS A 66 8.70 9.70 13.27
C CYS A 66 10.03 8.94 13.27
N ALA A 67 10.50 8.53 14.45
CA ALA A 67 11.76 7.79 14.60
C ALA A 67 11.79 6.41 13.89
N ARG A 68 10.62 5.86 13.50
CA ARG A 68 10.51 4.51 12.91
C ARG A 68 10.29 4.50 11.40
N CYS A 69 9.60 5.49 10.86
CA CYS A 69 9.25 5.53 9.43
C CYS A 69 9.61 6.85 8.74
N GLY A 70 10.23 7.80 9.46
CA GLY A 70 10.68 9.07 8.90
C GLY A 70 9.58 10.08 8.57
N ALA A 71 8.30 9.72 8.71
CA ALA A 71 7.20 10.65 8.42
C ALA A 71 7.27 11.93 9.25
N VAL A 72 6.89 13.06 8.65
CA VAL A 72 6.91 14.38 9.25
C VAL A 72 5.49 14.81 9.63
N HIS A 73 5.34 15.45 10.77
CA HIS A 73 4.04 15.93 11.23
C HIS A 73 3.76 17.36 10.72
N ARG A 74 3.03 17.47 9.61
CA ARG A 74 2.59 18.75 9.03
C ARG A 74 1.17 19.09 9.44
N GLY A 75 0.96 20.25 10.05
CA GLY A 75 -0.35 20.71 10.52
C GLY A 75 -0.98 19.75 11.54
N ARG A 76 -2.01 18.99 11.14
CA ARG A 76 -2.71 17.99 11.98
C ARG A 76 -2.46 16.54 11.54
N ARG A 77 -1.55 16.28 10.60
CA ARG A 77 -1.35 14.95 10.00
C ARG A 77 0.12 14.57 9.85
N TRP A 78 0.37 13.27 9.84
CA TRP A 78 1.68 12.71 9.48
C TRP A 78 1.75 12.47 7.97
N VAL A 79 2.81 12.95 7.33
CA VAL A 79 3.03 12.83 5.89
C VAL A 79 4.33 12.06 5.68
N ASP A 80 4.31 11.07 4.78
CA ASP A 80 5.52 10.39 4.37
C ASP A 80 6.26 11.31 3.38
N VAL A 81 7.36 11.89 3.84
CA VAL A 81 8.30 12.61 2.99
C VAL A 81 9.35 11.57 2.62
N GLY A 82 9.52 11.27 1.34
CA GLY A 82 10.59 10.39 0.85
C GLY A 82 11.97 11.04 0.96
N ALA A 83 12.17 11.90 1.96
CA ALA A 83 13.37 12.68 2.15
C ALA A 83 14.45 11.76 2.72
N GLU A 84 15.51 11.55 1.95
CA GLU A 84 16.73 10.89 2.39
C GLU A 84 17.48 11.77 3.42
N ASP A 85 17.23 13.08 3.40
CA ASP A 85 17.76 14.10 4.30
C ASP A 85 16.63 14.99 4.88
N TYR A 86 16.62 15.18 6.20
CA TYR A 86 15.65 16.05 6.88
C TYR A 86 15.92 17.54 6.68
N THR A 87 17.05 17.90 6.06
CA THR A 87 17.40 19.27 5.68
C THR A 87 16.39 19.85 4.70
N ASP A 88 15.95 19.11 3.68
CA ASP A 88 14.94 19.58 2.72
C ASP A 88 13.61 19.87 3.40
N VAL A 89 13.20 18.99 4.33
CA VAL A 89 12.00 19.20 5.15
C VAL A 89 12.14 20.46 5.99
N ALA A 90 13.30 20.67 6.59
CA ALA A 90 13.56 21.85 7.41
C ALA A 90 13.53 23.14 6.58
N ILE A 91 14.08 23.12 5.36
CA ILE A 91 14.01 24.24 4.42
C ILE A 91 12.55 24.54 4.07
N ASP A 92 11.75 23.53 3.70
CA ASP A 92 10.33 23.70 3.41
C ASP A 92 9.58 24.36 4.59
N GLU A 93 9.76 23.84 5.81
CA GLU A 93 9.04 24.33 6.99
C GLU A 93 9.46 25.76 7.36
N VAL A 94 10.72 26.12 7.13
CA VAL A 94 11.19 27.50 7.33
C VAL A 94 10.62 28.40 6.26
N SER A 95 10.69 27.99 5.00
CA SER A 95 10.15 28.73 3.84
C SER A 95 8.66 29.04 4.02
N ASP A 96 7.87 28.08 4.51
CA ASP A 96 6.44 28.26 4.77
C ASP A 96 6.15 29.17 5.99
N ALA A 97 7.11 29.32 6.90
CA ALA A 97 6.96 30.12 8.12
C ALA A 97 7.47 31.56 7.96
N LEU A 98 8.25 31.85 6.93
CA LEU A 98 8.77 33.19 6.63
C LEU A 98 7.67 34.04 5.98
N ALA A 99 7.46 35.25 6.50
CA ALA A 99 6.56 36.23 5.90
C ALA A 99 7.33 37.51 5.54
N VAL A 100 7.04 38.05 4.35
CA VAL A 100 7.65 39.29 3.86
C VAL A 100 6.62 40.42 3.92
N HIS A 101 7.07 41.62 4.27
CA HIS A 101 6.21 42.79 4.36
C HIS A 101 5.57 43.14 3.00
N VAL A 102 4.26 43.44 3.02
CA VAL A 102 3.44 43.65 1.80
C VAL A 102 3.88 44.83 0.93
N ASP A 103 4.52 45.83 1.54
CA ASP A 103 4.99 47.05 0.86
C ASP A 103 6.31 46.86 0.08
N VAL A 104 6.91 45.66 0.10
CA VAL A 104 8.19 45.41 -0.57
C VAL A 104 7.97 44.87 -1.97
N ALA A 105 8.55 45.56 -2.95
CA ALA A 105 8.62 45.13 -4.35
C ALA A 105 9.93 44.39 -4.63
N ASP A 106 9.96 43.61 -5.72
CA ASP A 106 11.15 42.91 -6.23
C ASP A 106 11.88 42.05 -5.18
N VAL A 107 11.11 41.32 -4.37
CA VAL A 107 11.63 40.48 -3.29
C VAL A 107 12.38 39.27 -3.86
N ALA A 108 13.61 39.07 -3.40
CA ALA A 108 14.39 37.85 -3.58
C ALA A 108 14.94 37.38 -2.22
N TRP A 109 14.97 36.06 -2.01
CA TRP A 109 15.49 35.48 -0.77
C TRP A 109 16.19 34.14 -1.02
N GLN A 110 17.07 33.77 -0.10
CA GLN A 110 17.80 32.51 -0.09
C GLN A 110 17.88 31.97 1.34
N VAL A 111 17.83 30.65 1.48
CA VAL A 111 18.06 29.94 2.76
C VAL A 111 19.24 29.01 2.63
N GLU A 112 20.19 29.17 3.54
CA GLU A 112 21.38 28.32 3.63
C GLU A 112 21.34 27.51 4.94
N PRO A 113 21.25 26.17 4.88
CA PRO A 113 21.27 25.32 6.05
C PRO A 113 22.69 25.10 6.60
N GLU A 114 22.85 25.19 7.91
CA GLU A 114 24.03 24.80 8.66
C GLU A 114 23.65 23.70 9.66
N GLN A 115 24.14 22.47 9.43
CA GLN A 115 23.94 21.37 10.37
C GLN A 115 24.78 21.60 11.64
N VAL A 116 24.12 21.84 12.77
CA VAL A 116 24.79 22.07 14.06
C VAL A 116 25.03 20.74 14.79
N ASP A 117 24.01 19.88 14.82
CA ASP A 117 24.06 18.52 15.39
C ASP A 117 23.00 17.62 14.73
N GLU A 118 22.92 16.34 15.08
CA GLU A 118 22.00 15.36 14.46
C GLU A 118 20.50 15.72 14.48
N ASN A 119 20.07 16.66 15.33
CA ASN A 119 18.68 17.10 15.44
C ASN A 119 18.50 18.62 15.34
N THR A 120 19.56 19.37 15.05
CA THR A 120 19.51 20.83 15.01
C THR A 120 20.14 21.34 13.73
N ILE A 121 19.35 22.08 12.96
CA ILE A 121 19.78 22.77 11.74
C ILE A 121 19.57 24.26 11.96
N ARG A 122 20.60 25.06 11.76
CA ARG A 122 20.48 26.51 11.76
C ARG A 122 20.26 26.96 10.32
N MET A 123 19.21 27.74 10.09
CA MET A 123 18.89 28.28 8.78
C MET A 123 19.30 29.75 8.75
N HIS A 124 20.17 30.08 7.80
CA HIS A 124 20.57 31.45 7.51
C HIS A 124 19.71 31.94 6.35
N CYS A 125 18.82 32.88 6.61
CA CYS A 125 17.89 33.43 5.63
C CYS A 125 18.34 34.83 5.25
N TYR A 126 18.54 35.08 3.96
CA TYR A 126 18.93 36.38 3.43
C TYR A 126 17.84 36.90 2.50
N PHE A 127 17.39 38.14 2.72
CA PHE A 127 16.32 38.78 1.98
C PHE A 127 16.79 40.09 1.36
N THR A 128 16.31 40.38 0.15
CA THR A 128 16.52 41.65 -0.55
C THR A 128 15.23 42.10 -1.20
N GLY A 129 14.99 43.41 -1.24
CA GLY A 129 13.84 43.99 -1.91
C GLY A 129 13.94 45.50 -2.05
N VAL A 130 12.88 46.12 -2.55
CA VAL A 130 12.79 47.57 -2.75
C VAL A 130 11.53 48.11 -2.09
N VAL A 131 11.69 49.11 -1.22
CA VAL A 131 10.58 49.79 -0.55
C VAL A 131 10.74 51.28 -0.79
N ARG A 132 9.69 51.94 -1.32
CA ARG A 132 9.73 53.38 -1.66
C ARG A 132 10.94 53.78 -2.52
N GLY A 133 11.36 52.94 -3.45
CA GLY A 133 12.53 53.16 -4.31
C GLY A 133 13.89 53.01 -3.62
N THR A 134 13.92 52.61 -2.35
CA THR A 134 15.15 52.35 -1.59
C THR A 134 15.40 50.84 -1.50
N PRO A 135 16.58 50.33 -1.89
CA PRO A 135 16.96 48.94 -1.66
C PRO A 135 17.05 48.64 -0.17
N VAL A 136 16.45 47.54 0.25
CA VAL A 136 16.50 47.02 1.62
C VAL A 136 17.00 45.58 1.61
N ASP A 137 17.78 45.22 2.64
CA ASP A 137 18.22 43.86 2.90
C ASP A 137 18.02 43.53 4.38
N GLU A 138 17.73 42.26 4.66
CA GLU A 138 17.58 41.75 6.03
C GLU A 138 18.12 40.31 6.13
N GLU A 139 18.80 40.03 7.25
CA GLU A 139 19.30 38.70 7.61
C GLU A 139 18.52 38.17 8.82
N ALA A 140 17.98 36.97 8.69
CA ALA A 140 17.32 36.27 9.78
C ALA A 140 17.99 34.90 10.02
N THR A 141 18.07 34.49 11.28
CA THR A 141 18.55 33.15 11.65
C THR A 141 17.44 32.37 12.33
N VAL A 142 17.04 31.25 11.73
CA VAL A 142 15.99 30.38 12.27
C VAL A 142 16.60 29.07 12.76
N LEU A 143 16.37 28.71 14.04
CA LEU A 143 16.82 27.43 14.57
C LEU A 143 15.76 26.35 14.33
N VAL A 144 16.05 25.38 13.48
CA VAL A 144 15.17 24.21 13.27
C VAL A 144 15.61 23.05 14.15
N ARG A 145 14.68 22.54 14.96
CA ARG A 145 14.89 21.37 15.82
C ARG A 145 14.05 20.19 15.37
N ILE A 146 14.70 19.07 15.09
CA ILE A 146 14.08 17.79 14.75
C ILE A 146 13.70 17.07 16.04
N ALA A 147 12.41 17.07 16.36
CA ALA A 147 11.84 16.38 17.51
C ALA A 147 11.38 14.97 17.10
N ARG A 148 12.18 13.95 17.47
CA ARG A 148 11.85 12.54 17.18
C ARG A 148 10.72 12.02 18.10
N GLN A 149 9.66 11.51 17.49
CA GLN A 149 8.49 10.93 18.18
C GLN A 149 8.00 9.68 17.45
N THR A 150 6.95 9.02 17.95
CA THR A 150 6.31 7.89 17.26
C THR A 150 5.01 8.36 16.64
N CYS A 151 4.86 8.20 15.32
CA CYS A 151 3.60 8.54 14.65
C CYS A 151 2.49 7.55 15.01
N THR A 152 1.23 7.96 14.82
CA THR A 152 0.04 7.16 15.12
C THR A 152 0.08 5.78 14.48
N ARG A 153 0.52 5.67 13.22
CA ARG A 153 0.66 4.40 12.50
C ARG A 153 1.67 3.47 13.17
N CYS A 154 2.89 3.95 13.41
CA CYS A 154 3.94 3.15 14.03
C CYS A 154 3.60 2.76 15.46
N GLY A 155 2.89 3.62 16.20
CA GLY A 155 2.35 3.33 17.52
C GLY A 155 1.32 2.21 17.48
N ARG A 156 0.38 2.24 16.51
CA ARG A 156 -0.62 1.18 16.30
C ARG A 156 0.04 -0.15 15.95
N ILE A 157 1.02 -0.16 15.05
CA ILE A 157 1.78 -1.38 14.71
C ILE A 157 2.47 -1.94 15.95
N ALA A 158 3.15 -1.10 16.73
CA ALA A 158 3.85 -1.52 17.94
C ALA A 158 2.89 -2.01 19.05
N GLY A 159 1.66 -1.51 19.07
CA GLY A 159 0.62 -1.88 20.03
C GLY A 159 -0.25 -3.07 19.61
N ASP A 160 0.15 -3.85 18.59
CA ASP A 160 -0.65 -4.97 18.03
C ASP A 160 -2.09 -4.56 17.67
N TYR A 161 -2.27 -3.32 17.19
CA TYR A 161 -3.58 -2.86 16.74
C TYR A 161 -3.95 -3.55 15.43
N TYR A 162 -5.19 -4.06 15.35
CA TYR A 162 -5.79 -4.54 14.12
C TYR A 162 -7.30 -4.29 14.13
N ALA A 163 -7.85 -4.09 12.93
CA ALA A 163 -9.29 -3.96 12.70
C ALA A 163 -9.87 -5.29 12.18
N SER A 164 -9.10 -6.06 11.42
CA SER A 164 -9.56 -7.36 10.94
C SER A 164 -8.48 -8.42 10.95
N ILE A 165 -8.93 -9.68 10.95
CA ILE A 165 -8.11 -10.88 10.81
C ILE A 165 -8.59 -11.64 9.59
N VAL A 166 -7.68 -12.02 8.69
CA VAL A 166 -7.95 -12.99 7.64
C VAL A 166 -7.40 -14.34 8.08
N GLN A 167 -8.27 -15.35 8.16
CA GLN A 167 -7.91 -16.71 8.56
C GLN A 167 -8.02 -17.62 7.34
N ILE A 168 -6.90 -18.13 6.87
CA ILE A 168 -6.84 -19.02 5.71
C ILE A 168 -6.75 -20.45 6.22
N ARG A 169 -7.77 -21.24 5.88
CA ARG A 169 -7.92 -22.66 6.21
C ARG A 169 -8.27 -23.42 4.94
N ALA A 170 -8.10 -24.72 4.93
CA ALA A 170 -8.57 -25.58 3.85
C ALA A 170 -9.57 -26.61 4.39
N GLU A 171 -10.48 -27.07 3.54
CA GLU A 171 -11.40 -28.14 3.88
C GLU A 171 -10.70 -29.50 3.79
N GLY A 172 -10.80 -30.34 4.83
CA GLY A 172 -10.25 -31.71 4.80
C GLY A 172 -8.72 -31.83 4.75
N ARG A 173 -7.98 -30.71 4.74
CA ARG A 173 -6.51 -30.67 4.73
C ARG A 173 -5.98 -29.39 5.39
N THR A 174 -4.68 -29.33 5.63
CA THR A 174 -3.97 -28.07 5.91
C THR A 174 -3.64 -27.39 4.57
N PRO A 175 -3.77 -26.06 4.46
CA PRO A 175 -3.28 -25.32 3.30
C PRO A 175 -1.81 -25.66 2.97
N ALA A 176 -1.48 -25.80 1.70
CA ALA A 176 -0.12 -26.04 1.26
C ALA A 176 0.77 -24.82 1.57
N SER A 177 2.08 -25.03 1.69
CA SER A 177 3.02 -23.93 1.91
C SER A 177 2.94 -22.88 0.80
N GLU A 178 2.80 -23.32 -0.45
CA GLU A 178 2.66 -22.41 -1.60
C GLU A 178 1.42 -21.52 -1.51
N GLU A 179 0.29 -22.08 -1.06
CA GLU A 179 -0.96 -21.33 -0.86
C GLU A 179 -0.82 -20.30 0.26
N THR A 180 -0.17 -20.67 1.37
CA THR A 180 0.03 -19.76 2.50
C THR A 180 1.07 -18.68 2.19
N ASP A 181 2.18 -19.02 1.55
CA ASP A 181 3.21 -18.07 1.12
C ASP A 181 2.65 -17.07 0.12
N ARG A 182 1.94 -17.55 -0.89
CA ARG A 182 1.29 -16.66 -1.87
C ARG A 182 0.23 -15.77 -1.22
N ALA A 183 -0.48 -16.24 -0.20
CA ALA A 183 -1.40 -15.39 0.56
C ALA A 183 -0.69 -14.29 1.37
N LYS A 184 0.52 -14.54 1.89
CA LYS A 184 1.35 -13.50 2.51
C LYS A 184 1.76 -12.45 1.48
N GLU A 185 2.14 -12.87 0.28
CA GLU A 185 2.47 -11.97 -0.83
C GLU A 185 1.28 -11.09 -1.20
N ILE A 186 0.10 -11.69 -1.41
CA ILE A 186 -1.16 -10.98 -1.67
C ILE A 186 -1.42 -9.90 -0.60
N ALA A 187 -1.19 -10.22 0.68
CA ALA A 187 -1.36 -9.25 1.77
C ALA A 187 -0.39 -8.06 1.65
N HIS A 188 0.87 -8.31 1.32
CA HIS A 188 1.86 -7.26 1.13
C HIS A 188 1.59 -6.42 -0.13
N GLU A 189 1.24 -7.05 -1.25
CA GLU A 189 0.86 -6.38 -2.50
C GLU A 189 -0.33 -5.43 -2.27
N ILE A 190 -1.40 -5.92 -1.65
CA ILE A 190 -2.60 -5.11 -1.39
C ILE A 190 -2.30 -3.92 -0.47
N VAL A 191 -1.48 -4.12 0.56
CA VAL A 191 -1.09 -3.03 1.46
C VAL A 191 -0.21 -2.01 0.73
N ALA A 192 0.76 -2.47 -0.07
CA ALA A 192 1.62 -1.59 -0.85
C ALA A 192 0.80 -0.72 -1.82
N ASP A 193 -0.16 -1.31 -2.53
CA ASP A 193 -1.08 -0.60 -3.43
C ASP A 193 -1.92 0.45 -2.70
N MET A 194 -2.41 0.14 -1.49
CA MET A 194 -3.16 1.09 -0.67
C MET A 194 -2.29 2.25 -0.20
N VAL A 195 -1.06 1.99 0.21
CA VAL A 195 -0.11 3.05 0.59
C VAL A 195 0.22 3.93 -0.60
N ALA A 196 0.49 3.35 -1.77
CA ALA A 196 0.80 4.08 -3.00
C ALA A 196 -0.37 4.97 -3.47
N THR A 197 -1.61 4.57 -3.18
CA THR A 197 -2.82 5.36 -3.47
C THR A 197 -3.19 6.36 -2.36
N GLY A 198 -2.33 6.52 -1.35
CA GLY A 198 -2.43 7.56 -0.31
C GLY A 198 -2.95 7.10 1.04
N ASP A 199 -3.29 5.81 1.22
CA ASP A 199 -3.68 5.27 2.52
C ASP A 199 -2.46 4.86 3.35
N ARG A 200 -1.82 5.86 3.95
CA ARG A 200 -0.69 5.67 4.87
C ARG A 200 -1.00 4.74 6.04
N ASN A 201 -2.26 4.64 6.45
CA ASN A 201 -2.66 3.80 7.58
C ASN A 201 -2.91 2.34 7.16
N ALA A 202 -2.68 1.98 5.90
CA ALA A 202 -2.61 0.59 5.47
C ALA A 202 -1.33 -0.08 5.97
N PHE A 203 -1.48 -1.16 6.74
CA PHE A 203 -0.38 -2.01 7.18
C PHE A 203 -0.89 -3.40 7.60
N VAL A 204 0.01 -4.37 7.49
CA VAL A 204 -0.12 -5.67 8.15
C VAL A 204 0.46 -5.53 9.55
N THR A 205 -0.31 -5.93 10.55
CA THR A 205 0.12 -5.90 11.96
C THR A 205 0.95 -7.13 12.28
N GLU A 206 0.46 -8.29 11.86
CA GLU A 206 1.08 -9.58 12.14
C GLU A 206 0.64 -10.61 11.09
N ILE A 207 1.55 -11.51 10.74
CA ILE A 207 1.28 -12.72 9.98
C ILE A 207 1.75 -13.88 10.85
N SER A 208 0.86 -14.81 11.18
CA SER A 208 1.17 -15.98 12.00
C SER A 208 0.68 -17.26 11.36
N GLU A 209 1.60 -18.19 11.15
CA GLU A 209 1.30 -19.57 10.78
C GLU A 209 0.86 -20.34 12.03
N VAL A 210 -0.18 -21.14 11.86
CA VAL A 210 -0.74 -22.03 12.88
C VAL A 210 -0.88 -23.42 12.28
N ASP A 211 -1.04 -24.44 13.11
CA ASP A 211 -1.13 -25.85 12.67
C ASP A 211 -2.16 -26.07 11.54
N ASP A 212 -3.26 -25.30 11.57
CA ASP A 212 -4.36 -25.41 10.60
C ASP A 212 -4.30 -24.39 9.44
N GLY A 213 -3.27 -23.54 9.34
CA GLY A 213 -3.11 -22.60 8.22
C GLY A 213 -2.51 -21.24 8.60
N LEU A 214 -3.05 -20.14 8.07
CA LEU A 214 -2.47 -18.79 8.20
C LEU A 214 -3.45 -17.80 8.84
N ASN A 215 -2.95 -16.92 9.71
CA ASN A 215 -3.67 -15.76 10.22
C ASN A 215 -2.95 -14.47 9.82
N ILE A 216 -3.70 -13.49 9.30
CA ILE A 216 -3.17 -12.19 8.87
C ILE A 216 -3.97 -11.10 9.57
N LYS A 217 -3.34 -10.39 10.51
CA LYS A 217 -3.93 -9.22 11.19
C LYS A 217 -3.62 -7.96 10.39
N VAL A 218 -4.64 -7.16 10.11
CA VAL A 218 -4.49 -5.94 9.28
C VAL A 218 -5.19 -4.72 9.88
N SER A 219 -4.72 -3.55 9.47
CA SER A 219 -5.11 -2.26 10.06
C SER A 219 -6.53 -1.81 9.74
N THR A 220 -7.16 -2.31 8.67
CA THR A 220 -8.52 -1.94 8.26
C THR A 220 -9.32 -3.13 7.72
N ASN A 221 -10.65 -3.09 7.89
CA ASN A 221 -11.56 -4.10 7.34
C ASN A 221 -11.49 -4.20 5.82
N LYS A 222 -11.23 -3.07 5.14
CA LYS A 222 -11.09 -3.00 3.68
C LYS A 222 -9.90 -3.83 3.19
N ILE A 223 -8.76 -3.78 3.89
CA ILE A 223 -7.59 -4.60 3.57
C ILE A 223 -7.94 -6.08 3.74
N GLY A 224 -8.52 -6.45 4.89
CA GLY A 224 -8.87 -7.86 5.17
C GLY A 224 -9.81 -8.45 4.13
N LYS A 225 -10.85 -7.70 3.74
CA LYS A 225 -11.78 -8.11 2.69
C LYS A 225 -11.11 -8.28 1.33
N LYS A 226 -10.22 -7.35 0.95
CA LYS A 226 -9.48 -7.46 -0.32
C LYS A 226 -8.56 -8.69 -0.34
N ILE A 227 -7.84 -8.95 0.75
CA ILE A 227 -6.96 -10.11 0.87
C ILE A 227 -7.79 -11.38 0.72
N ALA A 228 -8.85 -11.53 1.53
CA ALA A 228 -9.68 -12.73 1.52
C ALA A 228 -10.30 -13.00 0.14
N ASN A 229 -10.83 -11.97 -0.52
CA ASN A 229 -11.39 -12.10 -1.87
C ASN A 229 -10.33 -12.45 -2.90
N LYS A 230 -9.12 -11.85 -2.81
CA LYS A 230 -8.03 -12.12 -3.76
C LYS A 230 -7.50 -13.54 -3.60
N THR A 231 -7.38 -14.02 -2.36
CA THR A 231 -7.03 -15.42 -2.07
C THR A 231 -8.06 -16.38 -2.68
N VAL A 232 -9.36 -16.13 -2.51
CA VAL A 232 -10.42 -16.98 -3.11
C VAL A 232 -10.44 -16.87 -4.64
N GLU A 233 -10.14 -15.71 -5.21
CA GLU A 233 -10.02 -15.54 -6.67
C GLU A 233 -8.89 -16.42 -7.26
N GLU A 234 -7.79 -16.57 -6.52
CA GLU A 234 -6.59 -17.29 -6.98
C GLU A 234 -6.64 -18.79 -6.68
N PHE A 235 -7.18 -19.20 -5.53
CA PHE A 235 -7.19 -20.60 -5.10
C PHE A 235 -8.57 -21.26 -5.13
N GLY A 236 -9.63 -20.48 -5.34
CA GLY A 236 -11.00 -20.94 -5.18
C GLY A 236 -11.44 -20.97 -3.71
N GLY A 237 -12.50 -21.73 -3.45
CA GLY A 237 -13.09 -21.85 -2.11
C GLY A 237 -14.06 -20.73 -1.77
N THR A 238 -14.21 -20.45 -0.47
CA THR A 238 -15.22 -19.51 0.05
C THR A 238 -14.67 -18.57 1.10
N VAL A 239 -15.33 -17.43 1.27
CA VAL A 239 -15.06 -16.48 2.36
C VAL A 239 -16.34 -16.21 3.14
N THR A 240 -16.23 -16.22 4.47
CA THR A 240 -17.29 -15.79 5.39
C THR A 240 -16.74 -14.74 6.34
N ASP A 241 -17.52 -13.70 6.63
CA ASP A 241 -17.16 -12.67 7.61
C ASP A 241 -17.98 -12.79 8.91
N ALA A 242 -17.34 -12.49 10.03
CA ALA A 242 -17.96 -12.41 11.35
C ALA A 242 -17.45 -11.18 12.10
N GLU A 243 -18.38 -10.38 12.65
CA GLU A 243 -18.06 -9.16 13.38
C GLU A 243 -18.10 -9.39 14.89
N THR A 244 -17.19 -8.77 15.63
CA THR A 244 -17.13 -8.82 17.09
C THR A 244 -16.96 -7.41 17.65
N LEU A 245 -17.90 -6.98 18.49
CA LEU A 245 -17.79 -5.74 19.25
C LEU A 245 -16.67 -5.87 20.28
N VAL A 246 -15.67 -4.99 20.21
CA VAL A 246 -14.53 -5.00 21.13
C VAL A 246 -14.74 -4.01 22.26
N THR A 247 -15.10 -2.79 21.90
CA THR A 247 -15.20 -1.67 22.84
C THR A 247 -16.09 -0.58 22.24
N GLU A 248 -16.45 0.39 23.05
CA GLU A 248 -17.12 1.62 22.67
C GLU A 248 -16.17 2.75 23.03
N ASP A 249 -15.91 3.68 22.10
CA ASP A 249 -15.04 4.81 22.38
C ASP A 249 -15.71 5.86 23.30
N GLU A 250 -14.95 6.86 23.75
CA GLU A 250 -15.43 7.88 24.68
C GLU A 250 -16.59 8.72 24.13
N ASP A 251 -16.77 8.72 22.81
CA ASP A 251 -17.84 9.40 22.09
C ASP A 251 -19.06 8.48 21.80
N GLY A 252 -19.03 7.23 22.29
CA GLY A 252 -20.10 6.26 22.12
C GLY A 252 -20.06 5.48 20.79
N ASN A 253 -18.96 5.55 20.03
CA ASN A 253 -18.84 4.78 18.80
C ASN A 253 -18.31 3.37 19.07
N GLU A 254 -19.07 2.39 18.63
CA GLU A 254 -18.72 0.98 18.72
C GLU A 254 -17.53 0.62 17.81
N VAL A 255 -16.49 0.04 18.39
CA VAL A 255 -15.30 -0.45 17.68
C VAL A 255 -15.42 -1.94 17.46
N TYR A 256 -15.65 -2.33 16.21
CA TYR A 256 -15.76 -3.71 15.78
C TYR A 256 -14.45 -4.25 15.23
N ARG A 257 -14.20 -5.54 15.46
CA ARG A 257 -13.21 -6.34 14.74
C ARG A 257 -13.90 -7.34 13.84
N VAL A 258 -13.42 -7.47 12.60
CA VAL A 258 -13.99 -8.40 11.62
C VAL A 258 -13.03 -9.56 11.37
N THR A 259 -13.54 -10.78 11.43
CA THR A 259 -12.81 -11.98 11.03
C THR A 259 -13.31 -12.43 9.67
N PHE A 260 -12.41 -12.48 8.68
CA PHE A 260 -12.66 -13.09 7.38
C PHE A 260 -12.09 -14.49 7.38
N ALA A 261 -12.96 -15.50 7.45
CA ALA A 261 -12.57 -16.90 7.36
C ALA A 261 -12.60 -17.34 5.89
N VAL A 262 -11.43 -17.59 5.33
CA VAL A 262 -11.23 -18.17 4.01
C VAL A 262 -11.11 -19.68 4.16
N ARG A 263 -11.91 -20.42 3.39
CA ARG A 263 -11.87 -21.88 3.30
C ARG A 263 -11.51 -22.29 1.88
N LEU A 264 -10.27 -22.72 1.70
CA LEU A 264 -9.74 -23.23 0.44
C LEU A 264 -10.32 -24.62 0.12
N PRO A 265 -10.39 -24.98 -1.17
CA PRO A 265 -10.91 -26.27 -1.60
C PRO A 265 -10.12 -27.46 -1.04
N PRO A 266 -10.78 -28.61 -0.84
CA PRO A 266 -10.13 -29.84 -0.39
C PRO A 266 -9.16 -30.41 -1.42
N TYR A 267 -9.38 -30.10 -2.70
CA TYR A 267 -8.54 -30.55 -3.81
C TYR A 267 -7.94 -29.38 -4.59
N THR A 268 -6.69 -29.55 -4.98
CA THR A 268 -5.86 -28.57 -5.70
C THR A 268 -5.45 -29.10 -7.06
N SER A 269 -4.94 -28.21 -7.92
CA SER A 269 -4.42 -28.62 -9.22
C SER A 269 -3.30 -29.65 -9.03
N GLY A 270 -3.37 -30.75 -9.76
CA GLY A 270 -2.42 -31.86 -9.62
C GLY A 270 -2.95 -33.02 -8.77
N ASP A 271 -4.00 -32.85 -7.98
CA ASP A 271 -4.59 -33.96 -7.23
C ASP A 271 -5.26 -34.97 -8.17
N VAL A 272 -5.10 -36.26 -7.88
CA VAL A 272 -5.85 -37.33 -8.55
C VAL A 272 -6.90 -37.85 -7.57
N ILE A 273 -8.17 -37.71 -7.93
CA ILE A 273 -9.31 -38.02 -7.07
C ILE A 273 -10.18 -39.13 -7.67
N ASP A 274 -10.74 -39.96 -6.80
CA ASP A 274 -11.74 -40.97 -7.11
C ASP A 274 -13.10 -40.47 -6.64
N LEU A 275 -13.99 -40.17 -7.57
CA LEU A 275 -15.31 -39.59 -7.27
C LEU A 275 -16.25 -40.67 -6.72
N GLU A 276 -16.98 -40.36 -5.65
CA GLU A 276 -17.97 -41.30 -5.12
C GLU A 276 -19.18 -41.41 -6.07
N ASN A 277 -19.65 -42.63 -6.30
CA ASN A 277 -20.79 -42.93 -7.17
C ASN A 277 -20.59 -42.53 -8.65
N ASP A 278 -19.34 -42.45 -9.10
CA ASP A 278 -18.98 -42.19 -10.50
C ASP A 278 -18.16 -43.35 -11.07
N ASP A 279 -18.68 -43.99 -12.13
CA ASP A 279 -18.03 -45.12 -12.79
C ASP A 279 -17.07 -44.69 -13.92
N GLY A 280 -16.86 -43.39 -14.14
CA GLY A 280 -16.00 -42.86 -15.20
C GLY A 280 -14.50 -42.93 -14.86
N GLY A 281 -14.15 -43.35 -13.65
CA GLY A 281 -12.77 -43.50 -13.19
C GLY A 281 -12.15 -42.20 -12.67
N PRO A 282 -10.88 -42.27 -12.21
CA PRO A 282 -10.25 -41.17 -11.50
C PRO A 282 -10.10 -39.89 -12.34
N VAL A 283 -10.10 -38.75 -11.66
CA VAL A 283 -9.97 -37.42 -12.25
C VAL A 283 -8.69 -36.76 -11.76
N LEU A 284 -7.85 -36.31 -12.69
CA LEU A 284 -6.78 -35.36 -12.41
C LEU A 284 -7.37 -33.94 -12.34
N VAL A 285 -7.30 -33.33 -11.18
CA VAL A 285 -7.77 -31.97 -10.92
C VAL A 285 -6.86 -30.96 -11.63
N ARG A 286 -7.48 -30.03 -12.35
CA ARG A 286 -6.81 -28.93 -13.07
C ARG A 286 -7.13 -27.56 -12.48
N SER A 287 -8.31 -27.41 -11.88
CA SER A 287 -8.74 -26.15 -11.28
C SER A 287 -9.85 -26.39 -10.27
N ALA A 288 -9.80 -25.68 -9.15
CA ALA A 288 -10.85 -25.65 -8.13
C ALA A 288 -11.44 -24.23 -7.95
N ARG A 289 -11.51 -23.43 -9.03
CA ARG A 289 -12.09 -22.08 -9.02
C ARG A 289 -13.55 -22.08 -9.46
N GLY A 290 -14.45 -21.77 -8.54
CA GLY A 290 -15.90 -21.77 -8.75
C GLY A 290 -16.50 -23.18 -8.71
N ASN A 291 -16.00 -24.07 -9.56
CA ASN A 291 -16.28 -25.49 -9.53
C ASN A 291 -15.02 -26.32 -9.88
N LEU A 292 -14.98 -27.56 -9.41
CA LEU A 292 -13.86 -28.47 -9.66
C LEU A 292 -13.87 -28.91 -11.12
N LYS A 293 -12.73 -28.74 -11.79
CA LYS A 293 -12.51 -29.11 -13.19
C LYS A 293 -11.29 -29.99 -13.27
N GLY A 294 -11.37 -31.00 -14.12
CA GLY A 294 -10.31 -31.97 -14.30
C GLY A 294 -10.43 -32.75 -15.59
N VAL A 295 -9.60 -33.78 -15.69
CA VAL A 295 -9.57 -34.71 -16.82
C VAL A 295 -9.64 -36.12 -16.26
N ARG A 296 -10.50 -36.97 -16.82
CA ARG A 296 -10.55 -38.39 -16.48
C ARG A 296 -9.28 -39.06 -16.97
N VAL A 297 -8.53 -39.69 -16.06
CA VAL A 297 -7.23 -40.28 -16.39
C VAL A 297 -7.36 -41.54 -17.25
N THR A 298 -8.53 -42.19 -17.22
CA THR A 298 -8.87 -43.39 -17.98
C THR A 298 -9.21 -43.10 -19.44
N THR A 299 -9.98 -42.04 -19.70
CA THR A 299 -10.51 -41.71 -21.05
C THR A 299 -9.89 -40.47 -21.66
N GLY A 300 -9.44 -39.51 -20.86
CA GLY A 300 -9.04 -38.17 -21.32
C GLY A 300 -10.20 -37.18 -21.44
N GLU A 301 -11.43 -37.61 -21.13
CA GLU A 301 -12.60 -36.72 -21.15
C GLU A 301 -12.53 -35.66 -20.05
N ARG A 302 -13.11 -34.49 -20.35
CA ARG A 302 -13.21 -33.40 -19.37
C ARG A 302 -14.21 -33.76 -18.28
N TYR A 303 -13.83 -33.50 -17.04
CA TYR A 303 -14.72 -33.54 -15.89
C TYR A 303 -14.96 -32.12 -15.38
N GLU A 304 -16.20 -31.81 -15.06
CA GLU A 304 -16.61 -30.58 -14.41
C GLU A 304 -17.69 -30.90 -13.39
N ALA A 305 -17.41 -30.58 -12.12
CA ALA A 305 -18.35 -30.76 -11.03
C ALA A 305 -19.58 -29.85 -11.21
N SER A 306 -20.73 -30.33 -10.74
CA SER A 306 -21.97 -29.57 -10.78
C SER A 306 -21.87 -28.31 -9.93
N TYR A 307 -22.81 -27.38 -10.13
CA TYR A 307 -22.89 -26.17 -9.30
C TYR A 307 -23.13 -26.49 -7.82
N GLU A 308 -23.85 -27.58 -7.51
CA GLU A 308 -24.16 -27.99 -6.14
C GLU A 308 -22.94 -28.56 -5.42
N GLU A 309 -22.12 -29.34 -6.12
CA GLU A 309 -20.85 -29.87 -5.61
C GLU A 309 -19.77 -28.79 -5.51
N GLY A 310 -19.80 -27.82 -6.42
CA GLY A 310 -18.87 -26.71 -6.46
C GLY A 310 -17.42 -27.20 -6.54
N THR A 311 -16.60 -26.80 -5.57
CA THR A 311 -15.17 -27.13 -5.50
C THR A 311 -14.86 -28.34 -4.61
N SER A 312 -15.88 -28.93 -3.99
CA SER A 312 -15.74 -29.98 -2.98
C SER A 312 -16.66 -31.18 -3.28
N PRO A 313 -16.55 -31.82 -4.47
CA PRO A 313 -17.31 -33.04 -4.73
C PRO A 313 -16.90 -34.15 -3.74
N ASP A 314 -17.85 -35.04 -3.42
CA ASP A 314 -17.58 -36.23 -2.61
C ASP A 314 -16.61 -37.13 -3.38
N ALA A 315 -15.37 -37.16 -2.91
CA ALA A 315 -14.30 -37.86 -3.58
C ALA A 315 -13.25 -38.32 -2.56
N ARG A 316 -12.36 -39.19 -3.02
CA ARG A 316 -11.23 -39.64 -2.23
C ARG A 316 -9.94 -39.41 -2.99
N ALA A 317 -9.02 -38.66 -2.38
CA ALA A 317 -7.68 -38.51 -2.93
C ALA A 317 -6.99 -39.87 -3.11
N LEU A 318 -6.39 -40.08 -4.28
CA LEU A 318 -5.60 -41.26 -4.65
C LEU A 318 -4.10 -40.99 -4.60
N GLY A 319 -3.71 -39.74 -4.78
CA GLY A 319 -2.35 -39.24 -4.82
C GLY A 319 -2.33 -37.90 -5.55
N THR A 320 -1.15 -37.40 -5.79
CA THR A 320 -0.91 -36.20 -6.60
C THR A 320 -0.18 -36.59 -7.88
N ARG A 321 -0.12 -35.66 -8.82
CA ARG A 321 0.69 -35.79 -10.02
C ARG A 321 2.18 -35.96 -9.69
N ASP A 322 2.66 -35.32 -8.63
CA ASP A 322 4.06 -35.40 -8.20
C ASP A 322 4.42 -36.78 -7.62
N ASP A 323 3.41 -37.59 -7.25
CA ASP A 323 3.59 -38.99 -6.85
C ASP A 323 3.70 -39.95 -8.05
N ALA A 324 3.65 -39.46 -9.30
CA ALA A 324 3.72 -40.30 -10.48
C ALA A 324 5.15 -40.79 -10.76
N ASP A 325 5.27 -42.07 -11.10
CA ASP A 325 6.51 -42.69 -11.53
C ASP A 325 6.58 -42.72 -13.07
N GLU A 326 7.75 -42.41 -13.63
CA GLU A 326 7.99 -42.62 -15.05
C GLU A 326 8.18 -44.12 -15.34
N THR A 327 7.46 -44.65 -16.33
CA THR A 327 7.59 -46.05 -16.74
C THR A 327 7.62 -46.24 -18.26
N THR A 328 8.09 -47.41 -18.71
CA THR A 328 8.21 -47.75 -20.13
C THR A 328 6.90 -48.27 -20.73
N VAL A 329 6.57 -47.77 -21.92
CA VAL A 329 5.50 -48.30 -22.76
C VAL A 329 5.99 -49.59 -23.44
N VAL A 330 5.27 -50.69 -23.24
CA VAL A 330 5.64 -52.01 -23.79
C VAL A 330 5.02 -52.20 -25.17
N THR A 331 3.70 -51.99 -25.29
CA THR A 331 2.98 -52.11 -26.55
C THR A 331 1.65 -51.37 -26.49
N VAL A 332 1.24 -50.76 -27.59
CA VAL A 332 -0.12 -50.22 -27.76
C VAL A 332 -0.99 -51.36 -28.29
N GLU A 333 -1.97 -51.80 -27.50
CA GLU A 333 -2.83 -52.93 -27.86
C GLU A 333 -3.88 -52.51 -28.88
N ASP A 334 -4.64 -51.45 -28.57
CA ASP A 334 -5.70 -50.91 -29.42
C ASP A 334 -5.99 -49.43 -29.13
N GLU A 335 -7.18 -48.96 -29.50
CA GLU A 335 -7.59 -47.57 -29.31
C GLU A 335 -7.90 -47.18 -27.85
N ASN A 336 -8.12 -48.16 -26.97
CA ASN A 336 -8.52 -48.00 -25.58
C ASN A 336 -7.55 -48.64 -24.57
N ALA A 337 -6.55 -49.39 -25.02
CA ALA A 337 -5.64 -50.13 -24.16
C ALA A 337 -4.17 -50.01 -24.57
N VAL A 338 -3.32 -49.87 -23.56
CA VAL A 338 -1.85 -49.86 -23.69
C VAL A 338 -1.24 -50.72 -22.60
N GLN A 339 -0.18 -51.45 -22.93
CA GLN A 339 0.59 -52.22 -21.98
C GLN A 339 1.81 -51.42 -21.55
N ILE A 340 1.96 -51.25 -20.24
CA ILE A 340 3.07 -50.54 -19.60
C ILE A 340 3.77 -51.46 -18.60
N LEU A 341 4.97 -51.09 -18.20
CA LEU A 341 5.68 -51.78 -17.12
C LEU A 341 5.19 -51.23 -15.77
N ASP A 342 4.69 -52.08 -14.87
CA ASP A 342 4.35 -51.63 -13.52
C ASP A 342 5.65 -51.22 -12.78
N PRO A 343 5.77 -49.98 -12.27
CA PRO A 343 7.04 -49.45 -11.77
C PRO A 343 7.55 -50.15 -10.50
N GLU A 344 6.67 -50.79 -9.74
CA GLU A 344 7.03 -51.50 -8.51
C GLU A 344 7.31 -52.98 -8.76
N THR A 345 6.55 -53.62 -9.65
CA THR A 345 6.60 -55.08 -9.85
C THR A 345 7.35 -55.51 -11.11
N TYR A 346 7.65 -54.57 -12.01
CA TYR A 346 8.26 -54.79 -13.32
C TYR A 346 7.52 -55.81 -14.18
N ARG A 347 6.20 -55.91 -14.01
CA ARG A 347 5.33 -56.77 -14.81
C ARG A 347 4.64 -55.93 -15.88
N ALA A 348 4.53 -56.51 -17.08
CA ALA A 348 3.73 -55.92 -18.14
C ALA A 348 2.26 -55.95 -17.73
N THR A 349 1.64 -54.78 -17.61
CA THR A 349 0.27 -54.58 -17.15
C THR A 349 -0.47 -53.76 -18.19
N THR A 350 -1.65 -54.25 -18.62
CA THR A 350 -2.53 -53.53 -19.53
C THR A 350 -3.37 -52.52 -18.75
N VAL A 351 -3.35 -51.27 -19.18
CA VAL A 351 -4.09 -50.14 -18.60
C VAL A 351 -4.92 -49.44 -19.67
N SER A 352 -5.87 -48.60 -19.24
CA SER A 352 -6.65 -47.75 -20.15
C SER A 352 -5.75 -46.78 -20.90
N ARG A 353 -6.05 -46.56 -22.17
CA ARG A 353 -5.37 -45.60 -23.04
C ARG A 353 -6.23 -44.34 -23.19
N PRO A 354 -5.92 -43.26 -22.47
CA PRO A 354 -6.67 -42.01 -22.57
C PRO A 354 -6.37 -41.27 -23.89
N ASP A 355 -7.27 -40.38 -24.31
CA ASP A 355 -7.18 -39.63 -25.57
C ASP A 355 -5.93 -38.73 -25.69
N TYR A 356 -5.35 -38.31 -24.57
CA TYR A 356 -4.14 -37.49 -24.54
C TYR A 356 -2.83 -38.31 -24.65
N PHE A 357 -2.90 -39.65 -24.60
CA PHE A 357 -1.72 -40.50 -24.73
C PHE A 357 -1.17 -40.45 -26.16
N ASP A 358 0.13 -40.18 -26.30
CA ASP A 358 0.84 -40.29 -27.58
C ASP A 358 1.30 -41.74 -27.83
N PRO A 359 0.81 -42.43 -28.88
CA PRO A 359 1.27 -43.77 -29.25
C PRO A 359 2.76 -43.86 -29.59
N GLY A 360 3.44 -42.73 -29.84
CA GLY A 360 4.87 -42.65 -30.06
C GLY A 360 5.72 -42.61 -28.79
N SER A 361 5.12 -42.45 -27.60
CA SER A 361 5.86 -42.30 -26.35
C SER A 361 6.57 -43.60 -25.93
N GLU A 362 7.87 -43.50 -25.65
CA GLU A 362 8.67 -44.61 -25.09
C GLU A 362 8.45 -44.76 -23.58
N THR A 363 8.21 -43.64 -22.90
CA THR A 363 7.93 -43.57 -21.46
C THR A 363 6.71 -42.70 -21.18
N VAL A 364 6.04 -42.98 -20.06
CA VAL A 364 4.87 -42.22 -19.59
C VAL A 364 4.85 -42.11 -18.07
N PRO A 365 4.32 -41.00 -17.50
CA PRO A 365 4.08 -40.89 -16.08
C PRO A 365 2.86 -41.72 -15.68
N VAL A 366 2.99 -42.50 -14.61
CA VAL A 366 1.90 -43.35 -14.11
C VAL A 366 1.72 -43.19 -12.62
N LEU A 367 0.46 -43.11 -12.19
CA LEU A 367 0.10 -43.14 -10.78
C LEU A 367 -0.44 -44.52 -10.43
N LYS A 368 0.26 -45.21 -9.55
CA LYS A 368 -0.23 -46.45 -8.95
C LYS A 368 -0.99 -46.12 -7.67
N SER A 369 -2.27 -46.48 -7.63
CA SER A 369 -3.13 -46.25 -6.47
C SER A 369 -4.02 -47.46 -6.20
N ARG A 370 -4.86 -47.37 -5.17
CA ARG A 370 -5.90 -48.37 -4.91
C ARG A 370 -6.91 -48.52 -6.07
N ALA A 371 -7.04 -47.50 -6.91
CA ALA A 371 -7.93 -47.52 -8.08
C ALA A 371 -7.26 -48.19 -9.30
N GLY A 372 -6.03 -48.69 -9.15
CA GLY A 372 -5.25 -49.29 -10.22
C GLY A 372 -4.08 -48.42 -10.66
N LEU A 373 -3.51 -48.79 -11.80
CA LEU A 373 -2.39 -48.11 -12.44
C LEU A 373 -2.94 -47.25 -13.59
N HIS A 374 -2.74 -45.94 -13.50
CA HIS A 374 -3.30 -44.97 -14.45
C HIS A 374 -2.20 -44.13 -15.07
N ILE A 375 -2.24 -43.94 -16.39
CA ILE A 375 -1.38 -42.98 -17.08
C ILE A 375 -1.88 -41.58 -16.76
N LEU A 376 -0.97 -40.65 -16.47
CA LEU A 376 -1.28 -39.24 -16.32
C LEU A 376 -0.86 -38.47 -17.59
N PRO A 377 -1.48 -37.33 -17.91
CA PRO A 377 -1.02 -36.45 -18.99
C PRO A 377 0.39 -35.91 -18.71
N ASP A 378 1.06 -35.28 -19.68
CA ASP A 378 2.31 -34.52 -19.42
C ASP A 378 2.01 -33.13 -18.82
N ASP A 379 3.02 -32.45 -18.26
CA ASP A 379 2.85 -31.19 -17.51
C ASP A 379 2.26 -30.05 -18.36
N ASP A 380 2.36 -30.17 -19.68
CA ASP A 380 1.98 -29.15 -20.67
C ASP A 380 0.54 -29.29 -21.25
N VAL A 381 -0.28 -30.21 -20.75
CA VAL A 381 -1.66 -30.44 -21.27
C VAL A 381 -2.74 -29.85 -20.40
#